data_AF-A0A450VMT6-F1
#
_entry.id   AF-A0A450VMT6-F1
#
_cell.length_a   1.000
_cell.length_b   1.000
_cell.length_c   1.000
_cell.angle_alpha   90.00
_cell.angle_beta   90.00
_cell.angle_gamma   90.00
#
_symmetry.space_group_name_H-M   'P 1'
#
loop_
_entity.id
_entity.type
_entity.pdbx_description
1 polymer ?
#
loop_
_entity_poly.entity_id
_entity_poly.type
_entity_poly.pdbx_seq_one_letter_code
_entity_poly.pdbx_strand_id
1 'polypeptide(L)'
;MTMIAANTLDTNTLKFDTLKFANRLKVVDVPEQQAQAQAEALDEALSTTAQNLATKIDIREVRSDMREVESNLKSEISGVRSDIREIRSDMSELEGNLKSEIREVRSEMRELEGSLKSEIGEVRSEVREVRSEVRELEGNLKSEIRGIDAKLDGKVAALDDKLDSVRWMLLLIAIVLIAPLIKSLFF
;
A
#
# COMPACT_ATOMS: atom_id res chain seq x y z
N MET A 1 -51.05 11.35 -18.21
CA MET A 1 -52.51 11.50 -18.23
C MET A 1 -53.02 10.76 -19.46
N THR A 2 -53.16 9.45 -19.35
CA THR A 2 -53.67 8.60 -20.44
C THR A 2 -54.57 7.58 -19.78
N MET A 3 -55.88 7.77 -19.93
CA MET A 3 -56.91 6.89 -19.37
C MET A 3 -56.80 5.52 -20.03
N ILE A 4 -56.46 4.50 -19.25
CA ILE A 4 -56.61 3.11 -19.64
C ILE A 4 -58.10 2.81 -19.50
N ALA A 5 -58.81 2.76 -20.62
CA ALA A 5 -60.18 2.28 -20.67
C ALA A 5 -60.20 0.82 -20.20
N ALA A 6 -60.76 0.58 -19.02
CA ALA A 6 -61.08 -0.75 -18.52
C ALA A 6 -62.14 -1.36 -19.45
N ASN A 7 -61.68 -2.03 -20.50
CA ASN A 7 -62.53 -2.84 -21.37
C ASN A 7 -62.91 -4.09 -20.57
N THR A 8 -63.98 -3.98 -19.79
CA THR A 8 -64.68 -5.11 -19.16
C THR A 8 -65.19 -6.02 -20.25
N LEU A 9 -64.32 -6.93 -20.69
CA LEU A 9 -64.66 -8.07 -21.53
C LEU A 9 -65.65 -8.90 -20.74
N ASP A 10 -66.92 -8.79 -21.15
CA ASP A 10 -68.01 -9.66 -20.77
C ASP A 10 -67.48 -11.09 -20.74
N THR A 11 -67.32 -11.64 -19.54
CA THR A 11 -66.99 -13.04 -19.36
C THR A 11 -68.18 -13.76 -19.94
N ASN A 12 -68.05 -14.21 -21.19
CA ASN A 12 -68.88 -15.25 -21.77
C ASN A 12 -68.70 -16.47 -20.86
N THR A 13 -69.43 -16.44 -19.76
CA THR A 13 -69.81 -17.57 -18.96
C THR A 13 -70.29 -18.58 -19.98
N LEU A 14 -69.73 -19.78 -19.92
CA LEU A 14 -70.35 -20.94 -20.57
C LEU A 14 -71.76 -21.06 -19.98
N LYS A 15 -72.71 -20.29 -20.52
CA LYS A 15 -74.10 -20.31 -20.10
C LYS A 15 -74.69 -21.55 -20.71
N PHE A 16 -74.62 -22.63 -19.94
CA PHE A 16 -75.32 -23.85 -20.26
C PHE A 16 -76.82 -23.57 -20.11
N ASP A 17 -77.58 -23.77 -21.19
CA ASP A 17 -79.02 -23.55 -21.19
C ASP A 17 -79.71 -24.81 -20.68
N THR A 18 -79.80 -24.90 -19.34
CA THR A 18 -80.37 -26.03 -18.59
C THR A 18 -81.79 -26.36 -19.06
N LEU A 19 -82.62 -25.35 -19.34
CA LEU A 19 -84.00 -25.54 -19.80
C LEU A 19 -84.06 -26.10 -21.22
N LYS A 20 -83.26 -25.56 -22.15
CA LYS A 20 -83.20 -26.07 -23.53
C LYS A 20 -82.65 -27.49 -23.58
N PHE A 21 -81.71 -27.85 -22.70
CA PHE A 21 -81.20 -29.22 -22.58
C PHE A 21 -82.24 -30.19 -22.02
N ALA A 22 -82.91 -29.84 -20.91
CA ALA A 22 -83.99 -30.65 -20.34
C ALA A 22 -85.13 -30.88 -21.35
N ASN A 23 -85.51 -29.85 -22.10
CA ASN A 23 -86.53 -29.97 -23.14
C ASN A 23 -86.11 -30.91 -24.28
N ARG A 24 -84.83 -30.95 -24.65
CA ARG A 24 -84.33 -31.92 -25.63
C ARG A 24 -84.38 -33.36 -25.15
N LEU A 25 -84.12 -33.61 -23.87
CA LEU A 25 -84.24 -34.95 -23.28
C LEU A 25 -85.70 -35.43 -23.25
N LYS A 26 -86.66 -34.53 -22.99
CA LYS A 26 -88.10 -34.85 -23.06
C LYS A 26 -88.56 -35.26 -24.46
N VAL A 27 -87.98 -34.69 -25.52
CA VAL A 27 -88.31 -35.04 -26.92
C VAL A 27 -87.93 -36.48 -27.29
N VAL A 28 -86.98 -37.07 -26.56
CA VAL A 28 -86.57 -38.47 -26.74
C VAL A 28 -87.12 -39.37 -25.62
N ASP A 29 -88.29 -39.03 -25.10
CA ASP A 29 -89.07 -39.77 -24.09
C ASP A 29 -88.37 -39.96 -22.72
N VAL A 30 -87.37 -39.14 -22.37
CA VAL A 30 -86.86 -39.12 -20.99
C VAL A 30 -87.92 -38.48 -20.06
N PRO A 31 -88.29 -39.13 -18.95
CA PRO A 31 -89.25 -38.57 -17.99
C PRO A 31 -88.83 -37.19 -17.50
N GLU A 32 -89.81 -36.30 -17.32
CA GLU A 32 -89.56 -34.89 -16.97
C GLU A 32 -88.64 -34.71 -15.75
N GLN A 33 -88.89 -35.45 -14.67
CA GLN A 33 -88.08 -35.41 -13.45
C GLN A 33 -86.63 -35.86 -13.70
N GLN A 34 -86.42 -36.87 -14.55
CA GLN A 34 -85.07 -37.33 -14.92
C GLN A 34 -84.36 -36.34 -15.86
N ALA A 35 -85.08 -35.78 -16.83
CA ALA A 35 -84.54 -34.77 -17.74
C ALA A 35 -84.07 -33.51 -16.99
N GLN A 36 -84.83 -33.10 -15.97
CA GLN A 36 -84.50 -31.95 -15.12
C GLN A 36 -83.31 -32.24 -14.21
N ALA A 37 -83.30 -33.40 -13.52
CA ALA A 37 -82.18 -33.81 -12.67
C ALA A 37 -80.86 -33.96 -13.45
N GLN A 38 -80.91 -34.48 -14.69
CA GLN A 38 -79.72 -34.57 -15.54
C GLN A 38 -79.22 -33.21 -16.01
N ALA A 39 -80.13 -32.28 -16.34
CA ALA A 39 -79.77 -30.94 -16.74
C ALA A 39 -79.13 -30.15 -15.59
N GLU A 40 -79.69 -30.26 -14.38
CA GLU A 40 -79.17 -29.62 -13.16
C GLU A 40 -77.81 -30.18 -12.77
N ALA A 41 -77.64 -31.51 -12.75
CA ALA A 41 -76.36 -32.14 -12.43
C ALA A 41 -75.25 -31.76 -13.45
N LEU A 42 -75.61 -31.63 -14.73
CA LEU A 42 -74.67 -31.20 -15.76
C LEU A 42 -74.33 -29.71 -15.65
N ASP A 43 -75.31 -28.85 -15.35
CA ASP A 43 -75.10 -27.42 -15.08
C ASP A 43 -74.18 -27.21 -13.87
N GLU A 44 -74.42 -27.95 -12.78
CA GLU A 44 -73.58 -27.92 -11.58
C GLU A 44 -72.15 -28.39 -11.86
N ALA A 45 -71.98 -29.49 -12.60
CA ALA A 45 -70.67 -30.00 -13.00
C ALA A 45 -69.91 -29.02 -13.91
N LEU A 46 -70.60 -28.40 -14.87
CA LEU A 46 -70.02 -27.40 -15.77
C LEU A 46 -69.68 -26.09 -15.04
N SER A 47 -70.53 -25.63 -14.13
CA SER A 47 -70.31 -24.45 -13.30
C SER A 47 -69.11 -24.64 -12.39
N THR A 48 -69.02 -25.78 -11.69
CA THR A 48 -67.88 -26.13 -10.84
C THR A 48 -66.57 -26.21 -11.64
N THR A 49 -66.62 -26.79 -12.85
CA THR A 49 -65.44 -26.87 -13.72
C THR A 49 -65.03 -25.49 -14.26
N ALA A 50 -66.00 -24.65 -14.63
CA ALA A 50 -65.76 -23.30 -15.14
C ALA A 50 -65.15 -22.36 -14.08
N GLN A 51 -65.51 -22.52 -12.81
CA GLN A 51 -64.93 -21.74 -11.70
C GLN A 51 -63.46 -22.07 -11.42
N ASN A 52 -63.02 -23.31 -11.70
CA ASN A 52 -61.65 -23.77 -11.47
C ASN A 52 -60.73 -23.59 -12.69
N LEU A 53 -61.28 -23.18 -13.83
CA LEU A 53 -60.51 -23.00 -15.07
C LEU A 53 -59.93 -21.58 -15.14
N ALA A 54 -58.62 -21.50 -15.40
CA ALA A 54 -58.00 -20.23 -15.74
C ALA A 54 -58.63 -19.65 -17.01
N THR A 55 -59.02 -18.39 -16.94
CA THR A 55 -59.63 -17.65 -18.04
C THR A 55 -58.56 -17.13 -19.01
N LYS A 56 -59.00 -16.67 -20.18
CA LYS A 56 -58.12 -15.96 -21.11
C LYS A 56 -57.57 -14.66 -20.52
N ILE A 57 -58.21 -14.08 -19.50
CA ILE A 57 -57.72 -12.88 -18.81
C ILE A 57 -56.53 -13.25 -17.94
N ASP A 58 -56.66 -14.29 -17.11
CA ASP A 58 -55.56 -14.79 -16.24
C ASP A 58 -54.32 -15.13 -17.07
N ILE A 59 -54.50 -15.78 -18.23
CA ILE A 59 -53.39 -16.10 -19.14
C ILE A 59 -52.73 -14.83 -19.73
N ARG A 60 -53.50 -13.77 -20.00
CA ARG A 60 -52.95 -12.50 -20.49
C ARG A 60 -52.18 -11.76 -19.40
N GLU A 61 -52.68 -11.79 -18.16
CA GLU A 61 -52.03 -11.20 -16.99
C GLU A 61 -50.69 -11.89 -16.73
N VAL A 62 -50.68 -13.22 -16.59
CA VAL A 62 -49.44 -14.00 -16.43
C VAL A 62 -48.46 -13.75 -17.57
N ARG A 63 -48.93 -13.61 -18.82
CA ARG A 63 -48.06 -13.27 -19.96
C ARG A 63 -47.49 -11.85 -19.86
N SER A 64 -48.26 -10.91 -19.32
CA SER A 64 -47.79 -9.54 -19.07
C SER A 64 -46.71 -9.54 -18.00
N ASP A 65 -46.96 -10.18 -16.87
CA ASP A 65 -46.03 -10.30 -15.75
C ASP A 65 -44.73 -10.99 -16.19
N MET A 66 -44.84 -12.06 -16.99
CA MET A 66 -43.67 -12.76 -17.50
C MET A 66 -42.82 -11.88 -18.42
N ARG A 67 -43.43 -11.01 -19.23
CA ARG A 67 -42.70 -10.04 -20.06
C ARG A 67 -42.03 -8.96 -19.23
N GLU A 68 -42.69 -8.51 -18.16
CA GLU A 68 -42.11 -7.54 -17.24
C GLU A 68 -40.90 -8.13 -16.52
N VAL A 69 -41.03 -9.34 -15.97
CA VAL A 69 -39.92 -10.06 -15.33
C VAL A 69 -38.76 -10.29 -16.32
N GLU A 70 -39.03 -10.71 -17.55
CA GLU A 70 -38.01 -10.90 -18.58
C GLU A 70 -37.27 -9.58 -18.89
N SER A 71 -38.00 -8.47 -19.00
CA SER A 71 -37.44 -7.15 -19.22
C SER A 71 -36.56 -6.70 -18.04
N ASN A 72 -37.03 -6.88 -16.82
CA ASN A 72 -36.30 -6.51 -15.60
C ASN A 72 -35.02 -7.34 -15.47
N LEU A 73 -35.09 -8.66 -15.65
CA LEU A 73 -33.91 -9.52 -15.63
C LEU A 73 -32.90 -9.15 -16.70
N LYS A 74 -33.35 -8.79 -17.92
CA LYS A 74 -32.45 -8.34 -18.98
C LYS A 74 -31.74 -7.04 -18.61
N SER A 75 -32.45 -6.12 -17.95
CA SER A 75 -31.86 -4.88 -17.45
C SER A 75 -30.83 -5.14 -16.36
N GLU A 76 -31.16 -5.96 -15.35
CA GLU A 76 -30.25 -6.33 -14.26
C GLU A 76 -29.00 -7.04 -14.78
N ILE A 77 -29.15 -8.02 -15.70
CA ILE A 77 -28.01 -8.70 -16.33
C ILE A 77 -27.12 -7.71 -17.09
N SER A 78 -27.72 -6.72 -17.76
CA SER A 78 -26.95 -5.67 -18.43
C SER A 78 -26.21 -4.77 -17.44
N GLY A 79 -26.83 -4.43 -16.31
CA GLY A 79 -26.23 -3.68 -15.21
C GLY A 79 -25.03 -4.43 -14.63
N VAL A 80 -25.22 -5.67 -14.20
CA VAL A 80 -24.14 -6.53 -13.67
C VAL A 80 -23.00 -6.69 -14.68
N ARG A 81 -23.30 -6.81 -15.98
CA ARG A 81 -22.27 -6.88 -17.01
C ARG A 81 -21.49 -5.56 -17.13
N SER A 82 -22.13 -4.41 -16.91
CA SER A 82 -21.46 -3.12 -16.84
C SER A 82 -20.53 -3.05 -15.63
N ASP A 83 -21.04 -3.38 -14.45
CA ASP A 83 -20.28 -3.35 -13.20
C ASP A 83 -19.04 -4.26 -13.27
N ILE A 84 -19.18 -5.46 -13.85
CA ILE A 84 -18.06 -6.39 -14.05
C ILE A 84 -16.98 -5.78 -14.97
N ARG A 85 -17.36 -5.00 -15.98
CA ARG A 85 -16.38 -4.35 -16.88
C ARG A 85 -15.66 -3.22 -16.15
N GLU A 86 -16.38 -2.44 -15.35
CA GLU A 86 -15.81 -1.37 -14.53
C GLU A 86 -14.82 -1.93 -13.52
N ILE A 87 -15.22 -2.94 -12.73
CA ILE A 87 -14.35 -3.63 -11.78
C ILE A 87 -13.10 -4.19 -12.46
N ARG A 88 -13.22 -4.75 -13.67
CA ARG A 88 -12.07 -5.25 -14.43
C ARG A 88 -11.12 -4.12 -14.84
N SER A 89 -11.66 -2.97 -15.23
CA SER A 89 -10.88 -1.78 -15.57
C SER A 89 -10.12 -1.27 -14.34
N ASP A 90 -10.82 -1.07 -13.23
CA ASP A 90 -10.26 -0.59 -11.97
C ASP A 90 -9.16 -1.52 -11.46
N MET A 91 -9.38 -2.84 -11.52
CA MET A 91 -8.37 -3.82 -11.13
C MET A 91 -7.12 -3.73 -12.02
N SER A 92 -7.29 -3.56 -13.33
CA SER A 92 -6.17 -3.44 -14.27
C SER A 92 -5.38 -2.15 -14.03
N GLU A 93 -6.07 -1.05 -13.73
CA GLU A 93 -5.45 0.23 -13.38
C GLU A 93 -4.68 0.12 -12.06
N LEU A 94 -5.30 -0.45 -11.02
CA LEU A 94 -4.66 -0.65 -9.71
C LEU A 94 -3.42 -1.54 -9.82
N GLU A 95 -3.49 -2.64 -10.56
CA GLU A 95 -2.32 -3.51 -10.82
C GLU A 95 -1.21 -2.75 -11.55
N GLY A 96 -1.55 -1.91 -12.52
CA GLY A 96 -0.62 -1.04 -13.23
C GLY A 96 0.08 -0.05 -12.31
N ASN A 97 -0.69 0.66 -11.49
CA ASN A 97 -0.20 1.67 -10.55
C ASN A 97 0.72 1.03 -9.50
N LEU A 98 0.29 -0.05 -8.86
CA LEU A 98 1.11 -0.76 -7.86
C LEU A 98 2.43 -1.26 -8.44
N LYS A 99 2.41 -1.76 -9.68
CA LYS A 99 3.64 -2.20 -10.35
C LYS A 99 4.59 -1.04 -10.65
N SER A 100 4.05 0.14 -10.94
CA SER A 100 4.83 1.37 -11.14
C SER A 100 5.46 1.82 -9.82
N GLU A 101 4.67 1.96 -8.77
CA GLU A 101 5.14 2.38 -7.44
C GLU A 101 6.21 1.43 -6.89
N ILE A 102 6.04 0.11 -7.03
CA ILE A 102 7.05 -0.87 -6.60
C ILE A 102 8.37 -0.68 -7.37
N ARG A 103 8.32 -0.31 -8.65
CA ARG A 103 9.54 -0.05 -9.44
C ARG A 103 10.22 1.23 -9.01
N GLU A 104 9.45 2.28 -8.75
CA GLU A 104 9.94 3.58 -8.29
C GLU A 104 10.65 3.44 -6.94
N VAL A 105 9.98 2.84 -5.94
CA VAL A 105 10.57 2.59 -4.61
C VAL A 105 11.85 1.74 -4.71
N ARG A 106 11.88 0.73 -5.59
CA ARG A 106 13.12 -0.06 -5.82
C ARG A 106 14.24 0.75 -6.46
N SER A 107 13.91 1.71 -7.32
CA SER A 107 14.89 2.60 -7.94
C SER A 107 15.47 3.56 -6.91
N GLU A 108 14.61 4.23 -6.15
CA GLU A 108 15.01 5.16 -5.08
C GLU A 108 15.88 4.45 -4.03
N MET A 109 15.52 3.23 -3.63
CA MET A 109 16.31 2.46 -2.67
C MET A 109 17.72 2.14 -3.18
N ARG A 110 17.85 1.82 -4.48
CA ARG A 110 19.17 1.57 -5.11
C ARG A 110 20.00 2.84 -5.21
N GLU A 111 19.37 3.97 -5.51
CA GLU A 111 20.04 5.26 -5.58
C GLU A 111 20.55 5.69 -4.20
N LEU A 112 19.70 5.57 -3.17
CA LEU A 112 20.09 5.83 -1.78
C LEU A 112 21.23 4.92 -1.31
N GLU A 113 21.17 3.62 -1.60
CA GLU A 113 22.26 2.69 -1.28
C GLU A 113 23.57 3.08 -1.97
N GLY A 114 23.49 3.50 -3.24
CA GLY A 114 24.62 4.01 -4.00
C GLY A 114 25.23 5.27 -3.39
N SER A 115 24.40 6.27 -3.09
CA SER A 115 24.83 7.54 -2.48
C SER A 115 25.52 7.29 -1.13
N LEU A 116 24.87 6.52 -0.26
CA LEU A 116 25.41 6.23 1.07
C LEU A 116 26.76 5.49 1.00
N LYS A 117 26.91 4.56 0.03
CA LYS A 117 28.18 3.87 -0.19
C LYS A 117 29.28 4.82 -0.66
N SER A 118 28.96 5.81 -1.50
CA SER A 118 29.90 6.85 -1.93
C SER A 118 30.33 7.71 -0.74
N GLU A 119 29.38 8.24 0.01
CA GLU A 119 29.64 9.10 1.19
C GLU A 119 30.48 8.36 2.25
N ILE A 120 30.19 7.09 2.53
CA ILE A 120 31.02 6.27 3.42
C ILE A 120 32.44 6.11 2.87
N GLY A 121 32.59 5.98 1.55
CA GLY A 121 33.89 5.92 0.87
C GLY A 121 34.69 7.20 1.04
N GLU A 122 34.05 8.35 0.84
CA GLU A 122 34.63 9.69 0.99
C GLU A 122 35.08 9.92 2.43
N VAL A 123 34.20 9.72 3.41
CA VAL A 123 34.53 9.87 4.84
C VAL A 123 35.70 8.94 5.24
N ARG A 124 35.75 7.70 4.72
CA ARG A 124 36.89 6.81 4.97
C ARG A 124 38.19 7.33 4.37
N SER A 125 38.14 8.02 3.24
CA SER A 125 39.30 8.65 2.62
C SER A 125 39.78 9.83 3.46
N GLU A 126 38.87 10.74 3.84
CA GLU A 126 39.17 11.90 4.69
C GLU A 126 39.79 11.47 6.03
N VAL A 127 39.23 10.44 6.69
CA VAL A 127 39.78 9.91 7.94
C VAL A 127 41.20 9.36 7.76
N ARG A 128 41.52 8.76 6.60
CA ARG A 128 42.87 8.28 6.30
C ARG A 128 43.84 9.43 6.09
N GLU A 129 43.40 10.47 5.40
CA GLU A 129 44.18 11.68 5.16
C GLU A 129 44.52 12.39 6.47
N VAL A 130 43.51 12.68 7.30
CA VAL A 130 43.70 13.27 8.64
C VAL A 130 44.64 12.42 9.50
N ARG A 131 44.51 11.09 9.46
CA ARG A 131 45.43 10.19 10.20
C ARG A 131 46.87 10.29 9.68
N SER A 132 47.08 10.51 8.39
CA SER A 132 48.39 10.72 7.80
C SER A 132 48.98 12.06 8.25
N GLU A 133 48.21 13.14 8.17
CA GLU A 133 48.61 14.47 8.62
C GLU A 133 49.00 14.49 10.10
N VAL A 134 48.21 13.82 10.97
CA VAL A 134 48.52 13.69 12.39
C VAL A 134 49.87 12.97 12.61
N ARG A 135 50.13 11.88 11.89
CA ARG A 135 51.41 11.16 11.99
C ARG A 135 52.60 12.00 11.54
N GLU A 136 52.41 12.79 10.49
CA GLU A 136 53.44 13.71 10.00
C GLU A 136 53.73 14.80 11.03
N LEU A 137 52.68 15.43 11.59
CA LEU A 137 52.81 16.41 12.67
C LEU A 137 53.51 15.83 13.91
N GLU A 138 53.12 14.63 14.35
CA GLU A 138 53.79 13.93 15.46
C GLU A 138 55.28 13.70 15.17
N GLY A 139 55.62 13.30 13.94
CA GLY A 139 57.00 13.12 13.49
C GLY A 139 57.81 14.41 13.50
N ASN A 140 57.24 15.49 12.96
CA ASN A 140 57.84 16.82 12.91
C ASN A 140 58.09 17.36 14.33
N LEU A 141 57.08 17.32 15.20
CA LEU A 141 57.20 17.74 16.60
C LEU A 141 58.29 16.96 17.34
N LYS A 142 58.34 15.64 17.17
CA LYS A 142 59.38 14.80 17.78
C LYS A 142 60.79 15.17 17.30
N SER A 143 60.93 15.52 16.03
CA SER A 143 62.19 15.98 15.45
C SER A 143 62.59 17.36 16.02
N GLU A 144 61.65 18.29 16.12
CA GLU A 144 61.88 19.61 16.71
C GLU A 144 62.33 19.52 18.16
N ILE A 145 61.66 18.69 18.99
CA ILE A 145 62.03 18.45 20.38
C ILE A 145 63.47 17.95 20.48
N ARG A 146 63.84 16.91 19.71
CA ARG A 146 65.23 16.41 19.68
C ARG A 146 66.23 17.48 19.25
N GLY A 147 65.85 18.32 18.29
CA GLY A 147 66.68 19.44 17.84
C GLY A 147 66.87 20.50 18.92
N ILE A 148 65.85 20.77 19.73
CA ILE A 148 65.93 21.66 20.89
C ILE A 148 66.82 21.05 21.98
N ASP A 149 66.62 19.78 22.32
CA ASP A 149 67.43 19.06 23.31
C ASP A 149 68.92 19.09 22.95
N ALA A 150 69.27 18.76 21.69
CA ALA A 150 70.66 18.81 21.23
C ALA A 150 71.27 20.22 21.29
N LYS A 151 70.48 21.26 21.01
CA LYS A 151 70.93 22.66 21.15
C LYS A 151 71.12 23.06 22.61
N LEU A 152 70.27 22.58 23.51
CA LEU A 152 70.39 22.81 24.94
C LEU A 152 71.64 22.12 25.50
N ASP A 153 71.84 20.84 25.21
CA ASP A 153 73.03 20.09 25.62
C ASP A 153 74.31 20.77 25.14
N GLY A 154 74.35 21.21 23.87
CA GLY A 154 75.50 21.94 23.33
C GLY A 154 75.76 23.28 24.05
N LYS A 155 74.71 24.01 24.43
CA LYS A 155 74.85 25.24 25.22
C LYS A 155 75.32 24.97 26.65
N VAL A 156 74.83 23.91 27.28
CA VAL A 156 75.24 23.50 28.63
C VAL A 156 76.71 23.10 28.64
N ALA A 157 77.15 22.26 27.71
CA ALA A 157 78.56 21.88 27.57
C ALA A 157 79.46 23.11 27.35
N ALA A 158 79.06 24.05 26.50
CA ALA A 158 79.82 25.28 26.28
C ALA A 158 79.87 26.20 27.51
N LEU A 159 78.84 26.16 28.39
CA LEU A 159 78.85 26.87 29.66
C LEU A 159 79.77 26.18 30.68
N ASP A 160 79.77 24.84 30.73
CA ASP A 160 80.66 24.06 31.59
C ASP A 160 82.13 24.31 31.22
N ASP A 161 82.49 24.28 29.93
CA ASP A 161 83.84 24.60 29.46
C ASP A 161 84.30 26.01 29.87
N LYS A 162 83.39 26.99 29.80
CA LYS A 162 83.65 28.37 30.25
C LYS A 162 83.83 28.43 31.77
N LEU A 163 82.99 27.72 32.52
CA LEU A 163 83.06 27.66 33.97
C LEU A 163 84.40 27.07 34.43
N ASP A 164 84.84 25.99 33.79
CA ASP A 164 86.12 25.35 34.08
C ASP A 164 87.29 26.26 33.71
N SER A 165 87.24 26.95 32.58
CA SER A 165 88.23 27.97 32.22
C SER A 165 88.32 29.08 33.27
N VAL A 166 87.18 29.56 33.78
CA VAL A 166 87.14 30.57 34.85
C VAL A 166 87.71 30.02 36.16
N ARG A 167 87.37 28.78 36.53
CA ARG A 167 87.93 28.11 37.73
C ARG A 167 89.45 28.02 37.66
N TRP A 168 90.00 27.60 36.52
CA TRP A 168 91.45 27.55 36.31
C TRP A 168 92.10 28.93 36.38
N MET A 169 91.47 29.96 35.80
CA MET A 169 91.96 31.33 35.88
C MET A 169 92.01 31.84 37.31
N LEU A 170 90.95 31.61 38.11
CA LEU A 170 90.91 31.98 39.52
C LEU A 170 91.95 31.23 40.34
N LEU A 171 92.16 29.94 40.08
CA LEU A 171 93.20 29.13 40.72
C LEU A 171 94.60 29.73 40.42
N LEU A 172 94.87 30.07 39.16
CA LEU A 172 96.13 30.73 38.77
C LEU A 172 96.30 32.07 39.48
N ILE A 173 95.27 32.92 39.50
CA ILE A 173 95.32 34.22 40.19
C ILE A 173 95.57 34.03 41.69
N ALA A 174 94.88 33.09 42.35
CA ALA A 174 95.08 32.78 43.76
C ALA A 174 96.52 32.32 44.07
N ILE A 175 97.10 31.46 43.22
CA ILE A 175 98.51 31.05 43.35
C ILE A 175 99.44 32.27 43.25
N VAL A 176 99.25 33.12 42.22
CA VAL A 176 100.09 34.30 41.99
C VAL A 176 100.04 35.27 43.17
N LEU A 177 98.87 35.47 43.79
CA LEU A 177 98.69 36.38 44.91
C LEU A 177 99.15 35.81 46.27
N ILE A 178 98.90 34.52 46.53
CA ILE A 178 99.12 33.91 47.86
C ILE A 178 100.55 33.36 48.02
N ALA A 179 101.14 32.79 46.96
CA ALA A 179 102.47 32.17 47.04
C ALA A 179 103.59 33.12 47.55
N PRO A 180 103.65 34.41 47.15
CA PRO A 180 104.61 35.35 47.68
C PRO A 180 104.41 35.62 49.19
N LEU A 181 103.15 35.75 49.64
CA LEU A 181 102.80 36.04 51.04
C LEU A 181 103.18 34.90 51.98
N ILE A 182 102.98 33.64 51.56
CA ILE A 182 103.40 32.47 52.33
C ILE A 182 104.93 32.45 52.44
N LYS A 183 105.64 32.69 51.33
CA LYS A 183 107.12 32.67 51.32
C LYS A 183 107.71 33.72 52.28
N SER A 184 107.09 34.89 52.41
CA SER A 184 107.52 35.94 53.36
C SER A 184 107.13 35.70 54.83
N LEU A 185 106.29 34.71 55.13
CA LEU A 185 105.85 34.37 56.49
C LEU A 185 106.74 33.29 57.15
N PHE A 186 107.47 32.52 56.35
CA PHE A 186 108.32 31.41 56.78
C PHE A 186 109.83 31.64 56.58
N PHE A 187 110.23 32.81 56.08
CA PHE A 187 111.62 33.31 55.97
C PHE A 187 111.69 34.74 56.51
#